data_AF-A0A1Y1UBP3-F1
#
_entry.id   AF-A0A1Y1UBP3-F1
#
_cell.length_a   1.000
_cell.length_b   1.000
_cell.length_c   1.000
_cell.angle_alpha   90.00
_cell.angle_beta   90.00
_cell.angle_gamma   90.00
#
_symmetry.space_group_name_H-M   'P 1'
#
loop_
_entity.id
_entity.type
_entity.pdbx_description
1 polymer ?
#
loop_
_entity_poly.entity_id
_entity_poly.type
_entity_poly.pdbx_seq_one_letter_code
_entity_poly.pdbx_strand_id
1 'polypeptide(L)'
;MHASVARRSLGALIPPKIATPGAVSSGSTSARTANVVEFYSRLPKGSASASYNNSIKNKYFNQARGTALGYTVVGMFVMGYSISYYLHLRHHKTGHH
;
A
#
# COMPACT_ATOMS: atom_id res chain seq x y z
N MET A 1 4.02 3.24 -41.48
CA MET A 1 3.07 2.20 -41.04
C MET A 1 1.67 2.65 -41.45
N HIS A 2 1.07 2.04 -42.49
CA HIS A 2 -0.23 2.47 -43.01
C HIS A 2 -1.34 1.77 -42.21
N ALA A 3 -2.13 2.54 -41.46
CA ALA A 3 -3.31 2.02 -40.80
C ALA A 3 -4.37 1.66 -41.86
N SER A 4 -4.93 0.46 -41.77
CA SER A 4 -5.98 -0.03 -42.66
C SER A 4 -7.25 0.83 -42.54
N VAL A 5 -7.98 1.01 -43.64
CA VAL A 5 -9.17 1.88 -43.73
C VAL A 5 -10.23 1.54 -42.67
N ALA A 6 -10.41 0.26 -42.36
CA ALA A 6 -11.29 -0.22 -41.28
C ALA A 6 -10.85 0.24 -39.88
N ARG A 7 -9.55 0.42 -39.64
CA ARG A 7 -9.03 0.95 -38.37
C ARG A 7 -9.28 2.44 -38.22
N ARG A 8 -9.32 3.18 -39.35
CA ARG A 8 -9.61 4.62 -39.37
C ARG A 8 -11.08 4.91 -39.10
N SER A 9 -12.01 4.09 -39.62
CA SER A 9 -13.45 4.24 -39.37
C SER A 9 -13.83 3.92 -37.92
N LEU A 10 -13.12 3.00 -37.26
CA LEU A 10 -13.34 2.66 -35.84
C LEU A 10 -12.60 3.59 -34.86
N GLY A 11 -11.65 4.40 -35.33
CA GLY A 11 -10.84 5.30 -34.50
C GLY A 11 -11.60 6.49 -33.89
N ALA A 12 -12.80 6.80 -34.41
CA ALA A 12 -13.70 7.83 -33.86
C ALA A 12 -14.72 7.28 -32.85
N LEU A 13 -14.86 5.94 -32.76
CA LEU A 13 -15.86 5.29 -31.89
C LEU A 13 -15.47 5.34 -30.42
N ILE A 14 -14.17 5.36 -30.14
CA ILE A 14 -13.62 5.46 -28.78
C ILE A 14 -12.84 6.77 -28.71
N PRO A 15 -13.34 7.79 -28.00
CA PRO A 15 -12.61 9.03 -27.86
C PRO A 15 -11.23 8.76 -27.22
N PRO A 16 -10.14 9.35 -27.73
CA PRO A 16 -8.83 9.25 -27.11
C PRO A 16 -8.90 9.79 -25.68
N LYS A 17 -8.03 9.30 -24.79
CA LYS A 17 -8.04 9.68 -23.36
C LYS A 17 -7.73 11.18 -23.15
N ILE A 18 -8.73 12.03 -23.30
CA ILE A 18 -8.67 13.50 -23.17
C ILE A 18 -8.37 14.00 -21.74
N ALA A 19 -8.55 13.15 -20.73
CA ALA A 19 -8.32 13.49 -19.33
C ALA A 19 -7.05 12.83 -18.73
N THR A 20 -6.09 12.44 -19.57
CA THR A 20 -4.77 12.05 -19.05
C THR A 20 -3.95 13.31 -18.78
N PRO A 21 -3.11 13.36 -17.73
CA PRO A 21 -2.29 14.54 -17.41
C PRO A 21 -1.48 15.08 -18.61
N GLY A 22 -1.03 14.19 -19.51
CA GLY A 22 -0.34 14.55 -20.74
C GLY A 22 -1.23 15.09 -21.86
N ALA A 23 -2.55 14.85 -21.83
CA ALA A 23 -3.51 15.41 -22.78
C ALA A 23 -4.00 16.81 -22.38
N VAL A 24 -3.96 17.15 -21.08
CA VAL A 24 -4.37 18.45 -20.55
C VAL A 24 -3.20 19.43 -20.35
N SER A 25 -1.94 18.96 -20.38
CA SER A 25 -0.79 19.86 -20.35
C SER A 25 -0.66 20.57 -21.70
N SER A 26 -0.90 21.88 -21.70
CA SER A 26 -0.79 22.76 -22.86
C SER A 26 0.63 22.79 -23.44
N GLY A 27 0.93 21.84 -24.34
CA GLY A 27 2.15 21.82 -25.14
C GLY A 27 3.44 21.46 -24.40
N SER A 28 4.51 21.23 -25.17
CA SER A 28 5.83 20.82 -24.69
C SER A 28 6.46 21.83 -23.71
N THR A 29 6.08 23.10 -23.77
CA THR A 29 6.52 24.15 -22.84
C THR A 29 5.99 23.91 -21.42
N SER A 30 4.75 23.44 -21.26
CA SER A 30 4.15 23.12 -19.96
C SER A 30 4.83 21.91 -19.30
N ALA A 31 5.24 20.92 -20.10
CA ALA A 31 6.02 19.80 -19.62
C ALA A 31 7.43 20.23 -19.17
N ARG A 32 8.09 21.15 -19.90
CA ARG A 32 9.42 21.66 -19.54
C ARG A 32 9.40 22.44 -18.23
N THR A 33 8.39 23.29 -18.01
CA THR A 33 8.24 24.03 -16.76
C THR A 33 7.94 23.10 -15.58
N ALA A 34 7.07 22.09 -15.78
CA ALA A 34 6.80 21.07 -14.76
C ALA A 34 8.07 20.31 -14.36
N ASN A 35 8.88 19.88 -15.33
CA ASN A 35 10.15 19.18 -15.08
C ASN A 35 11.15 20.01 -14.30
N VAL A 36 11.24 21.32 -14.56
CA VAL A 36 12.14 22.23 -13.81
C VAL A 36 11.65 22.42 -12.38
N VAL A 37 10.35 22.62 -12.17
CA VAL A 37 9.75 22.72 -10.82
C VAL A 37 9.95 21.41 -10.05
N GLU A 38 9.80 20.28 -10.73
CA GLU A 38 9.97 18.94 -10.18
C GLU A 38 11.45 18.63 -9.87
N PHE A 39 12.38 19.07 -10.71
CA PHE A 39 13.81 19.02 -10.42
C PHE A 39 14.12 19.78 -9.13
N TYR A 40 13.63 21.02 -9.00
CA TYR A 40 13.89 21.82 -7.80
C TYR A 40 13.16 21.29 -6.56
N SER A 41 12.00 20.68 -6.71
CA SER A 41 11.26 20.09 -5.59
C SER A 41 11.94 18.82 -5.06
N ARG A 42 12.69 18.11 -5.91
CA ARG A 42 13.41 16.86 -5.61
C ARG A 42 14.89 17.02 -5.26
N LEU A 43 15.42 18.25 -5.18
CA LEU A 43 16.76 18.42 -4.59
C LEU A 43 16.82 17.61 -3.29
N PRO A 44 17.95 16.95 -2.98
CA PRO A 44 18.11 16.16 -1.76
C PRO A 44 17.86 17.01 -0.52
N LYS A 45 16.59 17.11 -0.14
CA LYS A 45 16.14 17.54 1.17
C LYS A 45 16.49 16.34 2.05
N GLY A 46 17.18 16.56 3.17
CA GLY A 46 17.57 15.49 4.07
C GLY A 46 16.41 14.55 4.39
N SER A 47 16.70 13.36 4.92
CA SER A 47 15.68 12.34 5.19
C SER A 47 14.40 12.95 5.76
N ALA A 48 13.28 12.76 5.06
CA ALA A 48 11.99 13.25 5.51
C ALA A 48 11.79 12.79 6.96
N SER A 49 11.49 13.75 7.86
CA SER A 49 11.35 13.47 9.28
C SER A 49 10.42 12.28 9.46
N ALA A 50 10.95 11.19 10.03
CA ALA A 50 10.15 10.00 10.32
C ALA A 50 8.92 10.48 11.09
N SER A 51 7.72 10.16 10.59
CA SER A 51 6.48 10.63 11.17
C SER A 51 6.53 10.36 12.67
N TYR A 52 6.59 11.43 13.49
CA TYR A 52 6.68 11.38 14.95
C TYR A 52 5.34 10.94 15.56
N ASN A 53 4.60 10.07 14.87
CA ASN A 53 3.45 9.43 15.45
C ASN A 53 3.92 8.10 16.03
N ASN A 54 3.94 8.05 17.37
CA ASN A 54 4.32 6.87 18.16
C ASN A 54 3.25 5.76 18.11
N SER A 55 2.46 5.74 17.04
CA SER A 55 1.35 4.84 16.81
C SER A 55 1.85 3.41 16.63
N ILE A 56 1.08 2.44 17.13
CA ILE A 56 1.34 0.99 17.02
C ILE A 56 1.62 0.60 15.56
N LYS A 57 0.90 1.21 14.60
CA LYS A 57 1.14 1.05 13.15
C LYS A 57 2.55 1.43 12.73
N ASN A 58 3.08 2.55 13.20
CA ASN A 58 4.42 3.02 12.83
C ASN A 58 5.53 2.16 13.46
N LYS A 59 5.27 1.60 14.65
CA LYS A 59 6.23 0.74 15.38
C LYS A 59 6.34 -0.67 14.79
N TYR A 60 5.22 -1.28 14.41
CA TYR A 60 5.18 -2.69 14.06
C TYR A 60 4.85 -2.98 12.58
N PHE A 61 4.25 -2.04 11.84
CA PHE A 61 3.78 -2.28 10.47
C PHE A 61 4.46 -1.43 9.40
N ASN A 62 4.93 -0.21 9.73
CA ASN A 62 5.56 0.68 8.76
C ASN A 62 7.06 0.40 8.55
N GLN A 63 7.68 -0.30 9.50
CA GLN A 63 9.03 -0.82 9.33
C GLN A 63 8.93 -2.25 8.79
N ALA A 64 9.80 -2.64 7.86
CA ALA A 64 9.91 -4.02 7.35
C ALA A 64 10.47 -4.97 8.43
N ARG A 65 9.84 -4.99 9.60
CA ARG A 65 10.17 -5.78 10.78
C ARG A 65 9.05 -6.79 10.94
N GLY A 66 9.37 -8.08 10.86
CA GLY A 66 8.41 -9.17 11.05
C GLY A 66 7.86 -9.33 12.48
N THR A 67 8.08 -8.34 13.35
CA THR A 67 7.69 -8.38 14.76
C THR A 67 6.17 -8.43 14.94
N ALA A 68 5.41 -7.74 14.08
CA ALA A 68 3.94 -7.81 14.11
C ALA A 68 3.43 -9.26 13.96
N LEU A 69 3.96 -10.00 12.98
CA LEU A 69 3.62 -11.41 12.78
C LEU A 69 3.99 -12.27 13.99
N GLY A 70 5.17 -12.02 14.57
CA GLY A 70 5.61 -12.70 15.80
C GLY A 70 4.62 -12.51 16.95
N TYR A 71 4.17 -11.26 17.20
CA TYR A 71 3.16 -10.98 18.22
C TYR A 71 1.82 -11.66 17.93
N THR A 72 1.39 -11.70 16.67
CA THR A 72 0.15 -12.39 16.29
C THR A 72 0.23 -13.88 16.59
N VAL A 73 1.34 -14.53 16.24
CA VAL A 73 1.55 -15.96 16.49
C VAL A 73 1.58 -16.26 17.99
N VAL A 74 2.33 -15.47 18.77
CA VAL A 74 2.37 -15.62 20.24
C VAL A 74 0.99 -15.42 20.85
N GLY A 75 0.26 -14.38 20.43
CA GLY A 75 -1.11 -14.13 20.89
C GLY A 75 -2.06 -15.29 20.59
N MET A 76 -1.95 -15.89 19.41
CA MET A 76 -2.75 -17.05 19.02
C MET A 76 -2.49 -18.25 19.92
N PHE A 77 -1.23 -18.55 20.22
CA PHE A 77 -0.88 -19.67 21.11
C PHE A 77 -1.37 -19.46 22.55
N VAL A 78 -1.19 -18.25 23.10
CA VAL A 78 -1.66 -17.92 24.45
C VAL A 78 -3.19 -18.04 24.54
N MET A 79 -3.91 -17.51 23.56
CA MET A 79 -5.37 -17.61 23.50
C MET A 79 -5.82 -19.06 23.35
N GLY A 80 -5.23 -19.82 22.42
CA GLY A 80 -5.55 -21.23 22.21
C GLY A 80 -5.29 -22.10 23.45
N TYR A 81 -4.18 -21.86 24.16
CA TYR A 81 -3.88 -22.55 25.40
C TYR A 81 -4.88 -22.19 26.52
N SER A 82 -5.23 -20.91 26.65
CA SER A 82 -6.21 -20.46 27.64
C SER A 82 -7.58 -21.11 27.43
N ILE A 83 -8.02 -21.21 26.17
CA ILE A 83 -9.28 -21.88 25.78
C ILE A 83 -9.20 -23.38 26.09
N SER A 84 -8.11 -24.04 25.68
CA SER A 84 -7.90 -25.47 25.95
C SER A 84 -7.84 -25.77 27.45
N TYR A 85 -7.25 -24.87 28.23
CA TYR A 85 -7.20 -25.00 29.68
C TYR A 85 -8.59 -24.88 30.30
N TYR A 86 -9.37 -23.89 29.86
CA TYR A 86 -10.74 -23.66 30.35
C TYR A 86 -11.69 -24.80 29.99
N LEU A 87 -11.65 -25.29 28.75
CA LEU A 87 -12.60 -26.28 28.24
C LEU A 87 -12.20 -27.74 28.55
N HIS A 88 -10.91 -28.04 28.62
CA HIS A 88 -10.42 -29.41 28.77
C HIS A 88 -9.62 -29.58 30.07
N LEU A 89 -8.47 -28.92 30.23
CA LEU A 89 -7.51 -29.27 31.30
C LEU A 89 -8.04 -28.97 32.71
N ARG A 90 -8.88 -27.94 32.91
CA ARG A 90 -9.43 -27.64 34.25
C ARG A 90 -10.36 -28.72 34.76
N HIS A 91 -11.06 -29.41 33.86
CA HIS A 91 -12.06 -30.42 34.20
C HIS A 91 -11.42 -31.78 34.48
N HIS A 92 -10.20 -32.01 34.00
CA HIS A 92 -9.40 -33.20 34.32
C HIS A 92 -8.95 -33.29 35.78
N LYS A 93 -9.09 -32.22 36.59
CA LYS A 93 -8.66 -32.20 38.00
C LYS A 93 -9.82 -32.23 39.01
N THR A 94 -11.06 -31.97 38.60
CA THR A 94 -12.22 -31.78 39.49
C THR A 94 -13.35 -32.80 39.32
N GLY A 95 -13.21 -33.81 38.46
CA GLY A 95 -14.18 -34.90 38.34
C GLY A 95 -13.50 -36.26 38.24
N HIS A 96 -13.94 -37.19 39.09
CA HIS A 96 -13.90 -38.62 38.78
C HIS A 96 -14.36 -38.86 37.33
N HIS A 97 -13.79 -39.90 36.71
CA HIS A 97 -14.18 -40.50 35.44
C HIS A 97 -15.66 -40.33 35.07
#